data_AF-A0A6V7PPJ5-F1
#
_entry.id   AF-A0A6V7PPJ5-F1
#
_cell.length_a   1.000
_cell.length_b   1.000
_cell.length_c   1.000
_cell.angle_alpha   90.00
_cell.angle_beta   90.00
_cell.angle_gamma   90.00
#
_symmetry.space_group_name_H-M   'P 1'
#
loop_
_entity.id
_entity.type
_entity.pdbx_description
1 polymer ?
#
loop_
_entity_poly.entity_id
_entity_poly.type
_entity_poly.pdbx_seq_one_letter_code
_entity_poly.pdbx_strand_id
1 'polypeptide(L)'
;MVDRQFSAVVTLGNGRTLTGLSLYPENAWIQNRSLVYNRTISACNSTADLSALDGAVVVCHDTGSLFDQVEAVGQSTVGGAIFLSNESYSGFSFPGVVIGLKARILASWIPTLPTSVIGNTPLASEFNVISGTSMACPHASGVAALLKAAHPEWSPLAIGAGHVNPNGALDPGLVYDAAPRDYVNMLCGANYTRAQIAAITRVPPSAVDCSKPSADLNYPSFIVIFGPNATRGAAQQFSRTLTNVGALGTTASRWRPRGESTSRCGRRNWSSGRLFSS
;
A
#
# COMPACT_ATOMS: atom_id res chain seq x y z
N MET A 1 -0.55 -7.61 -4.31
CA MET A 1 -1.95 -7.67 -4.75
C MET A 1 -2.40 -9.11 -4.66
N VAL A 2 -3.19 -9.38 -3.63
CA VAL A 2 -3.96 -10.62 -3.54
C VAL A 2 -5.22 -10.39 -4.39
N ASP A 3 -5.53 -11.32 -5.29
CA ASP A 3 -6.70 -11.31 -6.18
C ASP A 3 -7.97 -11.84 -5.50
N ARG A 4 -7.85 -12.31 -4.24
CA ARG A 4 -8.99 -12.77 -3.44
C ARG A 4 -9.83 -11.59 -2.93
N GLN A 5 -11.09 -11.56 -3.36
CA GLN A 5 -12.12 -10.62 -2.92
C GLN A 5 -13.27 -11.37 -2.23
N PHE A 6 -13.76 -10.83 -1.12
CA PHE A 6 -14.99 -11.30 -0.48
C PHE A 6 -16.15 -10.52 -1.10
N SER A 7 -16.67 -11.06 -2.20
CA SER A 7 -17.57 -10.33 -3.09
C SER A 7 -19.03 -10.55 -2.72
N ALA A 8 -19.78 -9.46 -2.60
CA ALA A 8 -21.23 -9.46 -2.68
C ALA A 8 -21.65 -8.97 -4.07
N VAL A 9 -22.55 -9.70 -4.71
CA VAL A 9 -23.12 -9.34 -6.00
C VAL A 9 -24.45 -8.65 -5.78
N VAL A 10 -24.55 -7.40 -6.19
CA VAL A 10 -25.80 -6.64 -6.23
C VAL A 10 -26.38 -6.72 -7.63
N THR A 11 -27.53 -7.35 -7.77
CA THR A 11 -28.27 -7.37 -9.05
C THR A 11 -29.35 -6.30 -9.02
N LEU A 12 -29.26 -5.36 -9.96
CA LEU A 12 -30.22 -4.26 -10.11
C LEU A 12 -31.45 -4.73 -10.91
N GLY A 13 -32.59 -4.06 -10.73
CA GLY A 13 -33.84 -4.38 -11.43
C GLY A 13 -33.79 -4.26 -12.96
N ASN A 14 -32.75 -3.62 -13.51
CA ASN A 14 -32.46 -3.56 -14.95
C ASN A 14 -31.57 -4.71 -15.46
N GLY A 15 -31.32 -5.73 -14.63
CA GLY A 15 -30.48 -6.89 -14.96
C GLY A 15 -28.98 -6.61 -14.89
N ARG A 16 -28.54 -5.40 -14.53
CA ARG A 16 -27.11 -5.10 -14.33
C ARG A 16 -26.65 -5.61 -12.98
N THR A 17 -25.49 -6.26 -12.95
CA THR A 17 -24.86 -6.75 -11.72
C THR A 17 -23.65 -5.90 -11.37
N LEU A 18 -23.56 -5.48 -10.11
CA LEU A 18 -22.41 -4.81 -9.51
C LEU A 18 -21.76 -5.76 -8.52
N THR A 19 -20.44 -5.89 -8.59
CA THR A 19 -19.68 -6.67 -7.62
C THR A 19 -19.00 -5.71 -6.66
N GLY A 20 -19.34 -5.79 -5.38
CA GLY A 20 -18.71 -5.04 -4.30
C GLY A 20 -18.17 -5.97 -3.24
N LEU A 21 -17.49 -5.42 -2.24
CA LEU A 21 -16.92 -6.18 -1.12
C LEU A 21 -17.92 -6.23 0.04
N SER A 22 -18.20 -7.42 0.57
CA SER A 22 -18.98 -7.57 1.81
C SER A 22 -18.35 -8.63 2.71
N LEU A 23 -18.36 -8.35 4.01
CA LEU A 23 -18.05 -9.32 5.07
C LEU A 23 -19.28 -9.67 5.90
N TYR A 24 -20.49 -9.38 5.40
CA TYR A 24 -21.69 -9.79 6.11
C TYR A 24 -21.67 -11.33 6.22
N PRO A 25 -21.67 -11.91 7.44
CA PRO A 25 -21.27 -13.30 7.65
C PRO A 25 -22.37 -14.32 7.32
N GLU A 26 -23.56 -13.86 6.92
CA GLU A 26 -24.70 -14.71 6.55
C GLU A 26 -25.19 -14.45 5.10
N ASN A 27 -25.95 -15.40 4.54
CA ASN A 27 -26.66 -15.19 3.28
C ASN A 27 -27.92 -14.33 3.51
N ALA A 28 -27.77 -13.01 3.55
CA ALA A 28 -28.92 -12.10 3.60
C ALA A 28 -29.73 -12.13 2.29
N TRP A 29 -30.97 -12.60 2.38
CA TRP A 29 -31.88 -12.69 1.24
C TRP A 29 -32.62 -11.36 1.00
N ILE A 30 -31.95 -10.38 0.39
CA ILE A 30 -32.58 -9.12 -0.02
C ILE A 30 -33.00 -9.22 -1.49
N GLN A 31 -34.30 -9.43 -1.74
CA GLN A 31 -34.86 -9.50 -3.09
C GLN A 31 -35.93 -8.42 -3.30
N ASN A 32 -35.92 -7.80 -4.49
CA ASN A 32 -36.92 -6.83 -4.96
C ASN A 32 -37.17 -5.65 -3.99
N ARG A 33 -36.13 -5.17 -3.30
CA ARG A 33 -36.20 -3.94 -2.50
C ARG A 33 -35.91 -2.71 -3.35
N SER A 34 -36.57 -1.61 -3.02
CA SER A 34 -36.34 -0.32 -3.67
C SER A 34 -34.91 0.16 -3.41
N LEU A 35 -34.16 0.45 -4.48
CA LEU A 35 -32.85 1.07 -4.39
C LEU A 35 -33.01 2.59 -4.36
N VAL A 36 -32.49 3.24 -3.32
CA VAL A 36 -32.62 4.68 -3.11
C VAL A 36 -31.25 5.34 -3.18
N TYR A 37 -31.10 6.26 -4.13
CA TYR A 37 -29.98 7.18 -4.21
C TYR A 37 -30.53 8.59 -4.31
N ASN A 38 -30.30 9.40 -3.26
CA ASN A 38 -30.72 10.79 -3.21
C ASN A 38 -29.57 11.60 -2.64
N ARG A 39 -29.15 12.65 -3.34
CA ARG A 39 -27.95 13.43 -3.00
C ARG A 39 -27.96 13.99 -1.57
N THR A 40 -29.13 14.24 -0.98
CA THR A 40 -29.28 14.70 0.41
C THR A 40 -29.17 13.57 1.44
N ILE A 41 -29.69 12.38 1.15
CA ILE A 41 -29.74 11.24 2.10
C ILE A 41 -28.52 10.31 1.92
N SER A 42 -27.93 10.31 0.73
CA SER A 42 -26.76 9.49 0.37
C SER A 42 -25.48 9.91 1.10
N ALA A 43 -25.49 10.98 1.91
CA ALA A 43 -24.42 11.22 2.88
C ALA A 43 -24.42 10.18 4.01
N CYS A 44 -25.54 9.48 4.22
CA CYS A 44 -25.76 8.43 5.22
C CYS A 44 -25.32 8.83 6.62
N ASN A 45 -25.60 10.07 7.01
CA ASN A 45 -25.20 10.66 8.30
C ASN A 45 -26.39 10.97 9.21
N SER A 46 -27.62 10.68 8.78
CA SER A 46 -28.87 10.99 9.50
C SER A 46 -29.74 9.75 9.62
N THR A 47 -29.83 9.19 10.83
CA THR A 47 -30.66 8.00 11.14
C THR A 47 -32.14 8.26 10.90
N ALA A 48 -32.62 9.48 11.17
CA ALA A 48 -34.01 9.87 10.98
C ALA A 48 -34.41 9.85 9.50
N ASP A 49 -33.56 10.40 8.62
CA ASP A 49 -33.83 10.43 7.17
C ASP A 49 -33.72 9.04 6.55
N LEU A 50 -32.81 8.20 7.07
CA LEU A 50 -32.67 6.81 6.65
C LEU A 50 -33.86 5.95 7.11
N SER A 51 -34.38 6.19 8.31
CA SER A 51 -35.54 5.44 8.83
C SER A 51 -36.85 5.75 8.09
N ALA A 52 -36.91 6.86 7.35
CA ALA A 52 -38.02 7.12 6.42
C ALA A 52 -38.03 6.18 5.21
N LEU A 53 -36.93 5.45 4.96
CA LEU A 53 -36.74 4.52 3.86
C LEU A 53 -36.83 3.06 4.33
N ASP A 54 -37.88 2.74 5.07
CA ASP A 54 -38.09 1.43 5.70
C ASP A 54 -37.97 0.27 4.70
N GLY A 55 -37.06 -0.67 4.99
CA GLY A 55 -36.80 -1.85 4.15
C GLY A 55 -36.16 -1.59 2.79
N ALA A 56 -35.85 -0.34 2.43
CA ALA A 56 -35.16 0.01 1.19
C ALA A 56 -33.65 -0.26 1.26
N VAL A 57 -32.98 -0.32 0.10
CA VAL A 57 -31.51 -0.36 0.03
C VAL A 57 -31.02 1.04 -0.31
N VAL A 58 -30.20 1.64 0.57
CA VAL A 58 -29.67 2.99 0.37
C VAL A 58 -28.26 2.96 -0.23
N VAL A 59 -27.95 3.91 -1.12
CA VAL A 59 -26.59 4.10 -1.65
C VAL A 59 -25.94 5.31 -0.97
N CYS A 60 -24.80 5.09 -0.33
CA CYS A 60 -24.01 6.07 0.40
C CYS A 60 -22.77 6.49 -0.41
N HIS A 61 -22.54 7.80 -0.57
CA HIS A 61 -21.33 8.33 -1.21
C HIS A 61 -20.24 8.60 -0.19
N ASP A 62 -18.98 8.62 -0.63
CA ASP A 62 -17.84 8.86 0.26
C ASP A 62 -17.91 10.27 0.88
N THR A 63 -18.04 10.34 2.19
CA THR A 63 -17.96 11.60 2.98
C THR A 63 -16.68 11.68 3.81
N GLY A 64 -15.79 10.69 3.70
CA GLY A 64 -14.51 10.63 4.41
C GLY A 64 -14.51 9.81 5.71
N SER A 65 -15.67 9.36 6.21
CA SER A 65 -15.76 8.44 7.35
C SER A 65 -16.75 7.33 7.04
N LEU A 66 -16.26 6.16 6.62
CA LEU A 66 -17.12 5.01 6.36
C LEU A 66 -17.73 4.46 7.66
N PHE A 67 -17.03 4.61 8.79
CA PHE A 67 -17.50 4.14 10.09
C PHE A 67 -18.82 4.79 10.49
N ASP A 68 -18.91 6.12 10.43
CA ASP A 68 -20.10 6.88 10.84
C ASP A 68 -21.30 6.55 9.95
N GLN A 69 -21.05 6.32 8.66
CA GLN A 69 -22.09 5.92 7.71
C GLN A 69 -22.65 4.54 8.04
N VAL A 70 -21.78 3.58 8.36
CA VAL A 70 -22.21 2.23 8.74
C VAL A 70 -22.98 2.27 10.05
N GLU A 71 -22.56 3.09 11.02
CA GLU A 71 -23.27 3.24 12.29
C GLU A 71 -24.66 3.84 12.11
N ALA A 72 -24.78 4.96 11.37
CA ALA A 72 -26.06 5.60 11.12
C ALA A 72 -27.04 4.69 10.34
N VAL A 73 -26.52 3.91 9.38
CA VAL A 73 -27.33 2.91 8.68
C VAL A 73 -27.73 1.76 9.61
N GLY A 74 -26.82 1.28 10.44
CA GLY A 74 -27.09 0.18 11.39
C GLY A 74 -28.11 0.52 12.47
N GLN A 75 -28.28 1.80 12.79
CA GLN A 75 -29.31 2.30 13.70
C GLN A 75 -30.64 2.66 13.01
N SER A 76 -30.72 2.53 11.69
CA SER A 76 -31.93 2.83 10.91
C SER A 76 -32.74 1.58 10.55
N THR A 77 -33.92 1.76 9.95
CA THR A 77 -34.81 0.66 9.54
C THR A 77 -34.62 0.22 8.08
N VAL A 78 -33.54 0.66 7.43
CA VAL A 78 -33.27 0.28 6.03
C VAL A 78 -32.95 -1.21 5.91
N GLY A 79 -33.32 -1.81 4.78
CA GLY A 79 -33.08 -3.23 4.52
C GLY A 79 -31.61 -3.56 4.24
N GLY A 80 -30.81 -2.58 3.80
CA GLY A 80 -29.39 -2.71 3.58
C GLY A 80 -28.77 -1.45 2.96
N ALA A 81 -27.45 -1.46 2.76
CA ALA A 81 -26.75 -0.32 2.16
C ALA A 81 -25.58 -0.66 1.24
N ILE A 82 -25.34 0.22 0.28
CA ILE A 82 -24.20 0.19 -0.65
C ILE A 82 -23.33 1.40 -0.35
N PHE A 83 -22.12 1.19 0.13
CA PHE A 83 -21.16 2.24 0.45
C PHE A 83 -20.15 2.41 -0.69
N LEU A 84 -20.06 3.61 -1.25
CA LEU A 84 -19.01 3.97 -2.20
C LEU A 84 -17.86 4.55 -1.40
N SER A 85 -16.86 3.73 -1.07
CA SER A 85 -15.72 4.19 -0.27
C SER A 85 -14.47 3.38 -0.56
N ASN A 86 -13.32 4.05 -0.47
CA ASN A 86 -12.00 3.40 -0.48
C ASN A 86 -11.54 2.98 0.92
N GLU A 87 -12.34 3.21 1.96
CA GLU A 87 -12.05 2.75 3.31
C GLU A 87 -12.41 1.26 3.47
N SER A 88 -11.73 0.59 4.39
CA SER A 88 -12.00 -0.80 4.71
C SER A 88 -12.74 -0.87 6.03
N TYR A 89 -13.94 -1.45 6.01
CA TYR A 89 -14.75 -1.68 7.21
C TYR A 89 -14.99 -3.17 7.43
N SER A 90 -14.83 -3.65 8.66
CA SER A 90 -15.08 -5.04 9.08
C SER A 90 -16.15 -5.05 10.16
N GLY A 91 -17.22 -5.81 9.97
CA GLY A 91 -18.28 -5.97 10.96
C GLY A 91 -19.61 -5.30 10.58
N PHE A 92 -20.22 -5.75 9.48
CA PHE A 92 -21.57 -5.29 9.13
C PHE A 92 -22.61 -6.00 10.00
N SER A 93 -23.34 -5.24 10.84
CA SER A 93 -24.48 -5.75 11.63
C SER A 93 -25.76 -5.95 10.81
N PHE A 94 -25.79 -5.41 9.59
CA PHE A 94 -26.89 -5.47 8.63
C PHE A 94 -26.31 -5.77 7.23
N PRO A 95 -27.13 -6.15 6.24
CA PRO A 95 -26.62 -6.45 4.91
C PRO A 95 -26.04 -5.19 4.24
N GLY A 96 -24.71 -5.16 4.11
CA GLY A 96 -23.97 -4.02 3.58
C GLY A 96 -22.90 -4.44 2.58
N VAL A 97 -22.66 -3.63 1.56
CA VAL A 97 -21.59 -3.83 0.58
C VAL A 97 -20.80 -2.55 0.39
N VAL A 98 -19.47 -2.65 0.36
CA VAL A 98 -18.56 -1.55 0.05
C VAL A 98 -18.02 -1.73 -1.35
N ILE A 99 -18.23 -0.75 -2.22
CA ILE A 99 -17.66 -0.72 -3.57
C ILE A 99 -16.43 0.20 -3.54
N GLY A 100 -15.23 -0.40 -3.61
CA GLY A 100 -13.93 0.29 -3.52
C GLY A 100 -12.74 -0.62 -3.81
N LEU A 101 -11.53 -0.05 -3.99
CA LEU A 101 -10.36 -0.73 -4.59
C LEU A 101 -9.36 -1.39 -3.60
N LYS A 102 -9.77 -1.80 -2.38
CA LYS A 102 -8.81 -2.37 -1.38
C LYS A 102 -8.86 -3.90 -1.26
N ALA A 103 -7.66 -4.49 -1.10
CA ALA A 103 -7.46 -5.93 -0.86
C ALA A 103 -7.57 -6.29 0.64
N ARG A 104 -8.03 -7.51 0.93
CA ARG A 104 -8.33 -8.01 2.28
C ARG A 104 -7.57 -9.31 2.55
N ILE A 105 -7.01 -9.46 3.76
CA ILE A 105 -6.19 -10.62 4.13
C ILE A 105 -6.82 -11.36 5.31
N LEU A 106 -6.85 -12.69 5.24
CA LEU A 106 -7.27 -13.56 6.35
C LEU A 106 -6.06 -13.85 7.23
N ALA A 107 -6.18 -13.62 8.53
CA ALA A 107 -5.15 -13.92 9.52
C ALA A 107 -5.78 -14.57 10.77
N SER A 108 -4.96 -15.25 11.57
CA SER A 108 -5.38 -15.78 12.87
C SER A 108 -5.78 -14.66 13.83
N TRP A 109 -6.81 -14.90 14.65
CA TRP A 109 -7.38 -13.95 15.59
C TRP A 109 -7.64 -14.58 16.95
N ILE A 110 -7.81 -13.74 17.97
CA ILE A 110 -8.05 -14.17 19.34
C ILE A 110 -9.51 -14.68 19.44
N PRO A 111 -9.76 -15.97 19.76
CA PRO A 111 -11.11 -16.57 19.73
C PRO A 111 -12.06 -16.03 20.80
N THR A 112 -11.55 -15.34 21.81
CA THR A 112 -12.33 -14.72 22.89
C THR A 112 -12.75 -13.29 22.58
N LEU A 113 -12.29 -12.73 21.46
CA LEU A 113 -12.65 -11.39 20.99
C LEU A 113 -13.60 -11.48 19.79
N PRO A 114 -14.63 -10.61 19.73
CA PRO A 114 -15.53 -10.60 18.60
C PRO A 114 -14.79 -10.22 17.31
N THR A 115 -14.99 -11.02 16.27
CA THR A 115 -14.52 -10.78 14.89
C THR A 115 -15.56 -10.02 14.07
N SER A 116 -16.83 -10.18 14.41
CA SER A 116 -17.96 -9.45 13.81
C SER A 116 -19.13 -9.40 14.79
N VAL A 117 -20.16 -8.61 14.47
CA VAL A 117 -21.38 -8.50 15.26
C VAL A 117 -22.56 -8.57 14.30
N ILE A 118 -23.60 -9.36 14.62
CA ILE A 118 -24.91 -9.27 13.96
C ILE A 118 -25.93 -8.78 14.98
N GLY A 119 -26.53 -7.61 14.73
CA GLY A 119 -27.41 -6.94 15.70
C GLY A 119 -26.67 -6.69 17.03
N ASN A 120 -27.11 -7.34 18.11
CA ASN A 120 -26.46 -7.32 19.43
C ASN A 120 -25.62 -8.58 19.73
N THR A 121 -25.49 -9.50 18.77
CA THR A 121 -24.81 -10.79 18.98
C THR A 121 -23.37 -10.71 18.48
N PRO A 122 -22.36 -10.73 19.38
CA PRO A 122 -20.97 -10.83 18.97
C PRO A 122 -20.67 -12.22 18.41
N LEU A 123 -20.02 -12.27 17.26
CA LEU A 123 -19.49 -13.48 16.66
C LEU A 123 -17.98 -13.52 16.86
N ALA A 124 -17.48 -14.66 17.32
CA ALA A 124 -16.06 -14.90 17.47
C ALA A 124 -15.60 -16.00 16.51
N SER A 125 -14.38 -15.85 16.00
CA SER A 125 -13.73 -16.82 15.14
C SER A 125 -12.24 -16.84 15.43
N GLU A 126 -11.61 -18.00 15.23
CA GLU A 126 -10.15 -18.18 15.32
C GLU A 126 -9.41 -17.48 14.17
N PHE A 127 -10.13 -17.00 13.15
CA PHE A 127 -9.61 -16.27 12.02
C PHE A 127 -10.41 -14.98 11.79
N ASN A 128 -9.73 -13.90 11.41
CA ASN A 128 -10.34 -12.62 11.10
C ASN A 128 -9.84 -12.09 9.75
N VAL A 129 -10.70 -11.34 9.05
CA VAL A 129 -10.37 -10.71 7.78
C VAL A 129 -10.18 -9.21 7.99
N ILE A 130 -8.93 -8.78 7.93
CA ILE A 130 -8.52 -7.40 8.20
C ILE A 130 -7.73 -6.83 7.01
N SER A 131 -7.67 -5.51 6.94
CA SER A 131 -7.06 -4.75 5.85
C SER A 131 -6.09 -3.72 6.43
N GLY A 132 -5.01 -3.40 5.70
CA GLY A 132 -4.02 -2.41 6.11
C GLY A 132 -2.58 -2.79 5.75
N THR A 133 -1.68 -1.82 5.80
CA THR A 133 -0.22 -2.04 5.57
C THR A 133 0.37 -2.98 6.61
N SER A 134 -0.16 -2.99 7.85
CA SER A 134 0.19 -3.94 8.90
C SER A 134 -0.02 -5.40 8.51
N MET A 135 -0.90 -5.69 7.54
CA MET A 135 -1.08 -7.05 7.00
C MET A 135 -0.10 -7.36 5.88
N ALA A 136 0.42 -6.35 5.16
CA ALA A 136 1.46 -6.52 4.17
C ALA A 136 2.85 -6.73 4.81
N CYS A 137 3.14 -6.04 5.92
CA CYS A 137 4.41 -6.14 6.66
C CYS A 137 4.83 -7.59 6.99
N PRO A 138 4.00 -8.44 7.63
CA PRO A 138 4.40 -9.82 7.95
C PRO A 138 4.63 -10.67 6.70
N HIS A 139 3.95 -10.40 5.57
CA HIS A 139 4.20 -11.10 4.31
C HIS A 139 5.56 -10.70 3.71
N ALA A 140 5.89 -9.41 3.72
CA ALA A 140 7.21 -8.93 3.29
C ALA A 140 8.33 -9.48 4.17
N SER A 141 8.14 -9.48 5.50
CA SER A 141 9.09 -10.05 6.46
C SER A 141 9.28 -11.56 6.26
N GLY A 142 8.20 -12.32 6.01
CA GLY A 142 8.27 -13.74 5.74
C GLY A 142 9.07 -14.07 4.48
N VAL A 143 8.83 -13.33 3.38
CA VAL A 143 9.62 -13.49 2.15
C VAL A 143 11.08 -13.07 2.38
N ALA A 144 11.34 -11.98 3.11
CA ALA A 144 12.70 -11.57 3.46
C ALA A 144 13.44 -12.64 4.26
N ALA A 145 12.78 -13.28 5.23
CA ALA A 145 13.35 -14.36 6.02
C ALA A 145 13.67 -15.59 5.16
N LEU A 146 12.78 -15.97 4.23
CA LEU A 146 13.02 -17.07 3.30
C LEU A 146 14.21 -16.78 2.37
N LEU A 147 14.30 -15.57 1.81
CA LEU A 147 15.43 -15.16 0.99
C LEU A 147 16.74 -15.15 1.77
N LYS A 148 16.72 -14.69 3.03
CA LYS A 148 17.90 -14.73 3.90
C LYS A 148 18.33 -16.14 4.28
N ALA A 149 17.38 -17.08 4.39
CA ALA A 149 17.69 -18.49 4.62
C ALA A 149 18.31 -19.16 3.38
N ALA A 150 17.85 -18.78 2.17
CA ALA A 150 18.39 -19.27 0.91
C ALA A 150 19.76 -18.66 0.57
N HIS A 151 19.97 -17.39 0.94
CA HIS A 151 21.21 -16.63 0.69
C HIS A 151 21.71 -15.95 1.98
N PRO A 152 22.39 -16.69 2.89
CA PRO A 152 22.82 -16.20 4.19
C PRO A 152 23.76 -14.98 4.13
N GLU A 153 24.48 -14.78 3.03
CA GLU A 153 25.42 -13.70 2.80
C GLU A 153 24.78 -12.40 2.26
N TRP A 154 23.53 -12.42 1.78
CA TRP A 154 22.89 -11.24 1.20
C TRP A 154 22.60 -10.14 2.23
N SER A 155 22.75 -8.88 1.81
CA SER A 155 22.39 -7.72 2.61
C SER A 155 20.86 -7.51 2.64
N PRO A 156 20.29 -6.83 3.65
CA PRO A 156 18.84 -6.59 3.74
C PRO A 156 18.22 -5.84 2.55
N LEU A 157 19.03 -5.15 1.73
CA LEU A 157 18.60 -4.35 0.57
C LEU A 157 18.56 -5.15 -0.74
N ALA A 158 18.96 -6.43 -0.72
CA ALA A 158 18.86 -7.29 -1.90
C ALA A 158 17.40 -7.55 -2.35
N ILE A 159 16.42 -7.18 -1.52
CA ILE A 159 15.00 -7.35 -1.77
C ILE A 159 14.49 -6.07 -2.46
N GLY A 160 14.37 -6.11 -3.78
CA GLY A 160 14.01 -4.96 -4.62
C GLY A 160 12.64 -4.32 -4.33
N ALA A 161 12.24 -3.36 -5.17
CA ALA A 161 11.01 -2.61 -4.99
C ALA A 161 9.85 -3.14 -5.86
N GLY A 162 8.61 -3.05 -5.33
CA GLY A 162 7.39 -3.39 -6.07
C GLY A 162 6.56 -4.48 -5.40
N HIS A 163 5.66 -5.10 -6.17
CA HIS A 163 4.92 -6.27 -5.68
C HIS A 163 5.92 -7.43 -5.52
N VAL A 164 5.98 -7.99 -4.31
CA VAL A 164 6.85 -9.11 -3.98
C VAL A 164 6.64 -10.25 -4.96
N ASN A 165 7.70 -10.62 -5.69
CA ASN A 165 7.76 -11.79 -6.54
C ASN A 165 8.79 -12.75 -5.92
N PRO A 166 8.37 -13.73 -5.09
CA PRO A 166 9.31 -14.60 -4.36
C PRO A 166 10.25 -15.37 -5.29
N ASN A 167 9.73 -15.91 -6.39
CA ASN A 167 10.53 -16.67 -7.36
C ASN A 167 11.55 -15.77 -8.08
N GLY A 168 11.16 -14.55 -8.44
CA GLY A 168 12.07 -13.58 -9.05
C GLY A 168 13.09 -13.00 -8.06
N ALA A 169 12.75 -12.94 -6.77
CA ALA A 169 13.66 -12.47 -5.73
C ALA A 169 14.70 -13.53 -5.32
N LEU A 170 14.47 -14.81 -5.65
CA LEU A 170 15.42 -15.90 -5.38
C LEU A 170 16.68 -15.81 -6.25
N ASP A 171 16.55 -15.32 -7.48
CA ASP A 171 17.68 -15.06 -8.40
C ASP A 171 17.50 -13.69 -9.08
N PRO A 172 17.82 -12.58 -8.39
CA PRO A 172 17.62 -11.23 -8.90
C PRO A 172 18.66 -10.84 -9.96
N GLY A 173 19.73 -11.64 -10.13
CA GLY A 173 20.88 -11.34 -10.98
C GLY A 173 21.75 -10.19 -10.46
N LEU A 174 21.17 -9.00 -10.26
CA LEU A 174 21.86 -7.81 -9.75
C LEU A 174 21.17 -7.28 -8.49
N VAL A 175 21.96 -6.82 -7.52
CA VAL A 175 21.47 -6.22 -6.26
C VAL A 175 22.12 -4.88 -5.97
N TYR A 176 21.40 -4.02 -5.23
CA TYR A 176 21.91 -2.77 -4.69
C TYR A 176 22.33 -3.00 -3.24
N ASP A 177 23.62 -3.27 -3.01
CA ASP A 177 24.13 -3.42 -1.65
C ASP A 177 24.37 -2.06 -0.99
N ALA A 178 24.06 -1.98 0.30
CA ALA A 178 24.57 -0.93 1.17
C ALA A 178 25.02 -1.51 2.51
N ALA A 179 26.11 -0.98 3.03
CA ALA A 179 26.65 -1.34 4.34
C ALA A 179 26.01 -0.49 5.44
N PRO A 180 26.04 -0.93 6.72
CA PRO A 180 25.61 -0.11 7.85
C PRO A 180 26.24 1.30 7.88
N ARG A 181 27.48 1.43 7.39
CA ARG A 181 28.19 2.71 7.31
C ARG A 181 27.59 3.67 6.29
N ASP A 182 26.97 3.18 5.23
CA ASP A 182 26.31 4.03 4.23
C ASP A 182 25.06 4.70 4.81
N TYR A 183 24.37 4.04 5.73
CA TYR A 183 23.26 4.65 6.50
C TYR A 183 23.76 5.73 7.45
N VAL A 184 24.91 5.53 8.11
CA VAL A 184 25.54 6.59 8.93
C VAL A 184 25.90 7.78 8.08
N ASN A 185 26.54 7.56 6.92
CA ASN A 185 26.89 8.61 5.97
C ASN A 185 25.65 9.38 5.47
N MET A 186 24.52 8.68 5.27
CA MET A 186 23.23 9.27 4.94
C MET A 186 22.69 10.17 6.05
N LEU A 187 22.71 9.70 7.29
CA LEU A 187 22.27 10.50 8.44
C LEU A 187 23.16 11.73 8.64
N CYS A 188 24.48 11.59 8.44
CA CYS A 188 25.41 12.71 8.44
C CYS A 188 25.11 13.71 7.31
N GLY A 189 24.81 13.23 6.10
CA GLY A 189 24.44 14.06 4.94
C GLY A 189 23.09 14.78 5.08
N ALA A 190 22.19 14.25 5.91
CA ALA A 190 20.94 14.89 6.29
C ALA A 190 21.08 15.87 7.47
N ASN A 191 22.31 16.23 7.87
CA ASN A 191 22.62 17.18 8.95
C ASN A 191 22.10 16.78 10.34
N TYR A 192 21.98 15.49 10.64
CA TYR A 192 21.70 15.03 12.00
C TYR A 192 22.91 15.26 12.92
N THR A 193 22.65 15.63 14.17
CA THR A 193 23.71 15.76 15.19
C THR A 193 24.26 14.39 15.58
N ARG A 194 25.54 14.34 16.01
CA ARG A 194 26.16 13.09 16.46
C ARG A 194 25.39 12.42 17.61
N ALA A 195 24.75 13.20 18.48
CA ALA A 195 23.91 12.68 19.55
C ALA A 195 22.63 12.01 19.00
N GLN A 196 21.98 12.59 17.99
CA GLN A 196 20.83 11.98 17.33
C GLN A 196 21.21 10.70 16.57
N ILE A 197 22.33 10.73 15.84
CA ILE A 197 22.84 9.56 15.12
C ILE A 197 23.19 8.44 16.11
N ALA A 198 23.86 8.79 17.21
CA ALA A 198 24.16 7.86 18.31
C ALA A 198 22.89 7.24 18.91
N ALA A 199 21.82 8.02 19.08
CA ALA A 199 20.55 7.50 19.57
C ALA A 199 19.91 6.48 18.60
N ILE A 200 20.00 6.73 17.29
CA ILE A 200 19.46 5.85 16.24
C ILE A 200 20.29 4.56 16.11
N THR A 201 21.61 4.70 16.04
CA THR A 201 22.56 3.61 15.78
C THR A 201 23.00 2.85 17.03
N ARG A 202 22.67 3.39 18.21
CA ARG A 202 23.04 2.87 19.54
C ARG A 202 24.55 2.71 19.75
N VAL A 203 25.36 3.55 19.11
CA VAL A 203 26.80 3.66 19.37
C VAL A 203 27.11 4.98 20.09
N PRO A 204 28.21 5.09 20.86
CA PRO A 204 28.56 6.35 21.51
C PRO A 204 28.79 7.47 20.49
N PRO A 205 28.45 8.74 20.82
CA PRO A 205 28.62 9.87 19.89
C PRO A 205 30.06 10.08 19.39
N SER A 206 31.05 9.63 20.17
CA SER A 206 32.47 9.65 19.80
C SER A 206 32.82 8.63 18.71
N ALA A 207 32.04 7.55 18.56
CA ALA A 207 32.21 6.52 17.54
C ALA A 207 31.46 6.82 16.23
N VAL A 208 30.65 7.90 16.19
CA VAL A 208 29.97 8.34 14.97
C VAL A 208 30.98 9.00 14.05
N ASP A 209 31.35 8.30 12.99
CA ASP A 209 32.21 8.82 11.94
C ASP A 209 31.39 9.46 10.81
N CYS A 210 31.46 10.78 10.71
CA CYS A 210 30.88 11.56 9.61
C CYS A 210 31.95 12.11 8.65
N SER A 211 33.07 11.41 8.46
CA SER A 211 34.13 11.83 7.53
C SER A 211 33.71 11.85 6.06
N LYS A 212 32.65 11.11 5.68
CA LYS A 212 32.12 11.03 4.30
C LYS A 212 30.59 11.16 4.26
N PRO A 213 30.02 12.34 4.58
CA PRO A 213 28.57 12.54 4.53
C PRO A 213 28.06 12.43 3.09
N SER A 214 26.97 11.69 2.88
CA SER A 214 26.36 11.53 1.54
C SER A 214 24.87 11.22 1.65
N ALA A 215 24.01 12.04 1.04
CA ALA A 215 22.58 11.77 0.92
C ALA A 215 22.24 10.80 -0.23
N ASP A 216 23.20 10.45 -1.08
CA ASP A 216 23.02 9.59 -2.25
C ASP A 216 23.25 8.10 -1.88
N LEU A 217 22.29 7.53 -1.14
CA LEU A 217 22.33 6.12 -0.74
C LEU A 217 22.16 5.20 -1.96
N ASN A 218 22.87 4.07 -1.97
CA ASN A 218 22.75 3.04 -3.01
C ASN A 218 21.44 2.25 -2.86
N TYR A 219 20.32 2.92 -3.13
CA TYR A 219 18.97 2.43 -2.88
C TYR A 219 18.30 2.01 -4.19
N PRO A 220 17.50 0.91 -4.22
CA PRO A 220 16.84 0.39 -5.43
C PRO A 220 15.65 1.25 -5.91
N SER A 221 15.70 2.56 -5.68
CA SER A 221 14.77 3.54 -6.24
C SER A 221 15.42 4.92 -6.39
N PHE A 222 14.78 5.77 -7.19
CA PHE A 222 15.17 7.15 -7.43
C PHE A 222 14.01 8.06 -7.02
N ILE A 223 14.31 9.15 -6.31
CA ILE A 223 13.33 10.18 -5.97
C ILE A 223 13.95 11.55 -6.22
N VAL A 224 13.23 12.41 -6.93
CA VAL A 224 13.63 13.80 -7.18
C VAL A 224 12.51 14.69 -6.66
N ILE A 225 12.88 15.69 -5.85
CA ILE A 225 11.94 16.68 -5.32
C ILE A 225 12.37 18.04 -5.87
N PHE A 226 11.54 18.62 -6.73
CA PHE A 226 11.72 19.97 -7.24
C PHE A 226 10.91 20.95 -6.39
N GLY A 227 11.58 21.93 -5.78
CA GLY A 227 10.91 22.99 -5.03
C GLY A 227 10.14 23.95 -5.94
N PRO A 228 9.26 24.80 -5.38
CA PRO A 228 8.46 25.76 -6.15
C PRO A 228 9.28 26.76 -6.96
N ASN A 229 10.55 26.98 -6.58
CA ASN A 229 11.50 27.86 -7.26
C ASN A 229 12.42 27.12 -8.25
N ALA A 230 12.18 25.84 -8.54
CA ALA A 230 13.01 25.08 -9.46
C ALA A 230 12.91 25.66 -10.88
N THR A 231 14.06 26.00 -11.46
CA THR A 231 14.14 26.50 -12.82
C THR A 231 13.85 25.39 -13.83
N ARG A 232 13.27 25.76 -14.98
CA ARG A 232 13.10 24.84 -16.11
C ARG A 232 14.47 24.28 -16.50
N GLY A 233 14.63 22.95 -16.43
CA GLY A 233 15.91 22.27 -16.68
C GLY A 233 16.70 21.90 -15.42
N ALA A 234 16.13 22.08 -14.22
CA ALA A 234 16.68 21.49 -13.00
C ALA A 234 16.83 19.97 -13.17
N ALA A 235 18.03 19.46 -12.88
CA ALA A 235 18.37 18.06 -13.00
C ALA A 235 19.10 17.60 -11.73
N GLN A 236 18.80 16.38 -11.28
CA GLN A 236 19.49 15.73 -10.18
C GLN A 236 20.25 14.52 -10.70
N GLN A 237 21.50 14.38 -10.31
CA GLN A 237 22.32 13.21 -10.65
C GLN A 237 22.38 12.26 -9.46
N PHE A 238 22.21 10.97 -9.75
CA PHE A 238 22.32 9.89 -8.77
C PHE A 238 23.38 8.90 -9.22
N SER A 239 24.18 8.41 -8.29
CA SER A 239 25.12 7.32 -8.50
C SER A 239 24.58 6.05 -7.85
N ARG A 240 24.65 4.93 -8.57
CA ARG A 240 24.26 3.61 -8.06
C ARG A 240 25.30 2.58 -8.43
N THR A 241 25.52 1.65 -7.52
CA THR A 241 26.42 0.51 -7.69
C THR A 241 25.61 -0.76 -7.70
N LEU A 242 25.78 -1.59 -8.73
CA LEU A 242 25.12 -2.88 -8.87
C LEU A 242 26.12 -3.99 -8.60
N THR A 243 25.82 -4.86 -7.66
CA THR A 243 26.56 -6.10 -7.39
C THR A 243 25.93 -7.23 -8.19
N ASN A 244 26.73 -8.00 -8.93
CA ASN A 244 26.25 -9.20 -9.60
C ASN A 244 26.22 -10.39 -8.62
N VAL A 245 25.04 -10.97 -8.43
CA VAL A 245 24.78 -12.15 -7.60
C VAL A 245 24.26 -13.34 -8.42
N GLY A 246 24.07 -13.16 -9.73
CA GLY A 246 23.70 -14.23 -10.67
C GLY A 246 24.92 -14.99 -11.19
N ALA A 247 24.67 -16.14 -11.82
CA ALA A 247 25.73 -16.92 -12.46
C ALA A 247 26.44 -16.11 -13.58
N LEU A 248 27.74 -16.37 -13.75
CA LEU A 248 28.65 -15.61 -14.61
C LEU A 248 28.11 -15.45 -16.05
N GLY A 249 27.83 -14.20 -16.49
CA GLY A 249 27.66 -13.87 -17.91
C GLY A 249 26.47 -12.97 -18.32
N THR A 250 25.65 -12.47 -17.40
CA THR A 250 24.44 -11.72 -17.78
C THR A 250 24.68 -10.20 -17.91
N THR A 251 24.50 -9.67 -19.13
CA THR A 251 24.45 -8.22 -19.41
C THR A 251 23.05 -7.66 -19.16
N ALA A 252 22.92 -6.69 -18.25
CA ALA A 252 21.66 -5.98 -17.99
C ALA A 252 21.39 -4.86 -19.02
N SER A 253 20.16 -4.81 -19.56
CA SER A 253 19.69 -3.77 -20.49
C SER A 253 18.78 -2.73 -19.80
N ARG A 254 18.77 -1.51 -20.33
CA ARG A 254 18.15 -0.31 -19.71
C ARG A 254 16.67 -0.16 -20.08
N TRP A 255 15.82 0.16 -19.08
CA TRP A 255 14.48 0.73 -19.29
C TRP A 255 14.48 2.26 -19.23
N ARG A 256 13.74 2.92 -20.12
CA ARG A 256 13.61 4.39 -20.23
C ARG A 256 12.18 4.85 -19.95
N PRO A 257 11.94 5.73 -18.97
CA PRO A 257 10.69 6.50 -18.89
C PRO A 257 10.62 7.53 -20.04
N ARG A 258 9.42 7.80 -20.59
CA ARG A 258 9.24 8.81 -21.63
C ARG A 258 9.41 10.22 -21.03
N GLY A 259 10.33 11.03 -21.58
CA GLY A 259 10.42 12.48 -21.30
C GLY A 259 11.71 13.00 -20.63
N GLU A 260 12.71 12.16 -20.35
CA GLU A 260 13.90 12.56 -19.57
C GLU A 260 15.23 12.13 -20.25
N SER A 261 16.23 13.03 -20.28
CA SER A 261 17.57 12.75 -20.79
C SER A 261 18.49 12.22 -19.69
N THR A 262 18.78 10.92 -19.68
CA THR A 262 19.69 10.28 -18.70
C THR A 262 21.06 9.98 -19.33
N SER A 263 22.08 10.79 -19.03
CA SER A 263 23.47 10.56 -19.48
C SER A 263 24.28 9.76 -18.45
N ARG A 264 25.13 8.85 -18.94
CA ARG A 264 26.09 8.06 -18.13
C ARG A 264 27.28 8.96 -17.76
N CYS A 265 27.84 8.80 -16.56
CA CYS A 265 29.21 9.23 -16.27
C CYS A 265 30.11 7.98 -16.30
N GLY A 266 30.94 7.85 -17.34
CA GLY A 266 31.89 6.73 -17.51
C GLY A 266 32.99 7.10 -18.50
N ARG A 267 34.25 6.99 -18.06
CA ARG A 267 35.48 7.41 -18.78
C ARG A 267 35.60 6.74 -20.16
N ARG A 268 35.43 7.52 -21.25
CA ARG A 268 36.26 7.59 -22.48
C ARG A 268 35.47 8.24 -23.64
N ASN A 269 35.90 9.45 -24.02
CA ASN A 269 36.14 9.98 -25.37
C ASN A 269 35.06 9.97 -26.50
N TRP A 270 34.83 11.17 -27.07
CA TRP A 270 34.16 11.59 -28.34
C TRP A 270 32.62 11.64 -28.36
N SER A 271 31.94 12.52 -29.11
CA SER A 271 32.22 13.82 -29.77
C SER A 271 30.86 14.38 -30.23
N SER A 272 30.60 15.67 -29.99
CA SER A 272 29.62 16.57 -30.63
C SER A 272 28.33 15.98 -31.25
N GLY A 273 27.18 16.34 -30.67
CA GLY A 273 25.88 16.28 -31.34
C GLY A 273 24.86 17.19 -30.65
N ARG A 274 24.70 18.41 -31.18
CA ARG A 274 23.60 19.34 -30.85
C ARG A 274 22.32 18.86 -31.51
N LEU A 275 21.20 18.85 -30.79
CA LEU A 275 19.86 18.90 -31.38
C LEU A 275 18.96 19.74 -30.45
N PHE A 276 18.63 20.96 -30.92
CA PHE A 276 17.46 21.72 -30.47
C PHE A 276 16.20 21.06 -31.07
N SER A 277 15.06 21.19 -30.40
CA SER A 277 13.76 21.11 -31.09
C SER A 277 12.87 22.30 -30.73
N SER A 278 12.22 22.76 -31.79
CA SER A 278 11.04 23.63 -31.91
C SER A 278 10.00 23.53 -30.81
#